data_AF-A0A2M7TGW8-F1
#
_entry.id   AF-A0A2M7TGW8-F1
#
_cell.length_a   1.000
_cell.length_b   1.000
_cell.length_c   1.000
_cell.angle_alpha   90.00
_cell.angle_beta   90.00
_cell.angle_gamma   90.00
#
_symmetry.space_group_name_H-M   'P 1'
#
loop_
_entity.id
_entity.type
_entity.pdbx_description
1 polymer ?
#
loop_
_entity_poly.entity_id
_entity_poly.type
_entity_poly.pdbx_seq_one_letter_code
_entity_poly.pdbx_strand_id
1 'polypeptide(L)'
;MQGSPTVSKALFSIVFLLTILTVWAVVVYSNSPEDTTPIALQPTVTPSDNGEEQVNVDLNATPTVSPTPTTEVTEIPNATATPATRRITITANEYSFAPNAITASAGDTLIFTIVNNGTEIHSFAIDELGVQTTT
;
A
#
# COMPACT_ATOMS: atom_id res chain seq x y z
N MET A 1 35.76 -7.25 61.41
CA MET A 1 34.37 -7.11 60.95
C MET A 1 34.40 -6.88 59.44
N GLN A 2 34.16 -7.92 58.65
CA GLN A 2 34.20 -7.85 57.19
C GLN A 2 32.76 -7.68 56.70
N GLY A 3 32.39 -6.45 56.36
CA GLY A 3 31.05 -6.14 55.83
C GLY A 3 30.87 -6.75 54.45
N SER A 4 29.79 -7.50 54.27
CA SER A 4 29.45 -8.18 53.02
C SER A 4 29.26 -7.17 51.87
N PRO A 5 29.83 -7.39 50.66
CA PRO A 5 29.68 -6.52 49.49
C PRO A 5 28.30 -6.66 48.81
N THR A 6 27.24 -6.91 49.59
CA THR A 6 25.89 -7.20 49.06
C THR A 6 25.30 -6.00 48.32
N VAL A 7 25.65 -4.78 48.75
CA VAL A 7 25.08 -3.54 48.21
C VAL A 7 25.54 -3.27 46.76
N SER A 8 26.80 -3.58 46.44
CA SER A 8 27.34 -3.39 45.09
C SER A 8 26.66 -4.32 44.07
N LYS A 9 26.50 -5.60 44.41
CA LYS A 9 25.81 -6.56 43.53
C LYS A 9 24.32 -6.21 43.33
N ALA A 10 23.64 -5.74 44.38
CA ALA A 10 22.25 -5.31 44.29
C ALA A 10 22.09 -4.06 43.39
N LEU A 11 22.97 -3.07 43.53
CA LEU A 11 22.96 -1.87 42.68
C LEU A 11 23.24 -2.21 41.21
N PHE A 12 24.25 -3.04 40.92
CA PHE A 12 24.52 -3.50 39.55
C PHE A 12 23.35 -4.29 38.96
N SER A 13 22.69 -5.14 39.75
CA SER A 13 21.53 -5.91 39.28
C SER A 13 20.31 -5.03 39.00
N ILE A 14 20.09 -3.98 39.78
CA ILE A 14 18.97 -3.03 39.58
C ILE A 14 19.20 -2.20 38.32
N VAL A 15 20.42 -1.69 38.12
CA VAL A 15 20.77 -0.93 36.90
C VAL A 15 20.64 -1.82 35.67
N PHE A 16 21.11 -3.07 35.73
CA PHE A 16 20.99 -4.02 34.63
C PHE A 16 19.52 -4.32 34.28
N LEU A 17 18.65 -4.56 35.28
CA LEU A 17 17.22 -4.76 35.06
C LEU A 17 16.53 -3.53 34.44
N LEU A 18 16.88 -2.33 34.90
CA LEU A 18 16.35 -1.08 34.32
C LEU A 18 16.76 -0.93 32.86
N THR A 19 18.01 -1.27 32.50
CA THR A 19 18.46 -1.20 31.10
C THR A 19 17.76 -2.21 30.20
N ILE A 20 17.50 -3.42 30.70
CA ILE A 20 16.75 -4.42 29.93
C ILE A 20 15.31 -3.95 29.72
N LEU A 21 14.68 -3.40 30.77
CA LEU A 21 13.31 -2.91 30.69
C LEU A 21 13.17 -1.75 29.71
N THR A 22 14.11 -0.80 29.70
CA THR A 22 14.06 0.33 28.76
C THR A 22 14.30 -0.12 27.33
N VAL A 23 15.25 -1.02 27.09
CA VAL A 23 15.49 -1.59 25.75
C VAL A 23 14.25 -2.35 25.26
N TRP A 24 13.63 -3.16 26.12
CA TRP A 24 12.40 -3.88 25.77
C TRP A 24 11.23 -2.93 25.47
N ALA A 25 11.04 -1.88 26.28
CA ALA A 25 10.00 -0.88 26.06
C ALA A 25 10.16 -0.13 24.73
N VAL A 26 11.41 0.20 24.34
CA VAL A 26 11.69 0.82 23.04
C VAL A 26 11.37 -0.15 21.91
N VAL A 27 11.76 -1.42 22.00
CA VAL A 27 11.44 -2.43 20.98
C VAL A 27 9.93 -2.61 20.83
N VAL A 28 9.17 -2.63 21.93
CA VAL A 28 7.71 -2.72 21.88
C VAL A 28 7.10 -1.46 21.27
N TYR A 29 7.57 -0.28 21.66
CA TYR A 29 7.08 1.00 21.13
C TYR A 29 7.35 1.13 19.62
N SER A 30 8.55 0.74 19.16
CA SER A 30 8.92 0.77 17.74
C SER A 30 8.17 -0.25 16.90
N ASN A 31 7.62 -1.32 17.49
CA ASN A 31 6.82 -2.32 16.79
C ASN A 31 5.31 -2.08 16.93
N SER A 32 4.89 -0.89 17.37
CA SER A 32 3.47 -0.57 17.42
C SER A 32 2.92 -0.50 16.00
N PRO A 33 1.88 -1.28 15.65
CA PRO A 33 1.28 -1.19 14.33
C PRO A 33 0.65 0.19 14.17
N GLU A 34 1.10 0.94 13.17
CA GLU A 34 0.43 2.14 12.70
C GLU A 34 -1.03 1.77 12.34
N ASP A 35 -1.99 2.53 12.86
CA ASP A 35 -3.42 2.34 12.57
C ASP A 35 -3.71 2.77 11.13
N THR A 36 -3.46 1.86 10.19
CA THR A 36 -3.74 2.04 8.78
C THR A 36 -5.22 1.77 8.52
N THR A 37 -6.09 2.63 9.06
CA THR A 37 -7.47 2.68 8.57
C THR A 37 -7.43 2.96 7.06
N PRO A 38 -7.93 2.04 6.22
CA PRO A 38 -7.91 2.28 4.78
C PRO A 38 -8.86 3.44 4.49
N ILE A 39 -8.31 4.54 3.96
CA ILE A 39 -9.10 5.62 3.41
C ILE A 39 -9.82 5.05 2.19
N ALA A 40 -11.11 4.75 2.32
CA ALA A 40 -11.92 4.34 1.20
C ALA A 40 -12.03 5.51 0.21
N LEU A 41 -11.20 5.49 -0.84
CA LEU A 41 -11.34 6.37 -1.98
C LEU A 41 -12.59 5.92 -2.76
N GLN A 42 -13.74 6.46 -2.39
CA GLN A 42 -14.94 6.31 -3.19
C GLN A 42 -14.72 7.07 -4.51
N PRO A 43 -14.91 6.42 -5.68
CA PRO A 43 -14.78 7.12 -6.96
C PRO A 43 -15.87 8.19 -7.04
N THR A 44 -15.47 9.46 -6.97
CA THR A 44 -16.33 10.58 -7.32
C THR A 44 -16.46 10.59 -8.84
N VAL A 45 -17.56 10.04 -9.34
CA VAL A 45 -18.01 10.31 -10.71
C VAL A 45 -18.54 11.74 -10.74
N THR A 46 -17.71 12.68 -11.18
CA THR A 46 -18.20 14.00 -11.58
C THR A 46 -18.96 13.81 -12.89
N PRO A 47 -20.26 14.17 -12.98
CA PRO A 47 -20.96 14.16 -14.26
C PRO A 47 -20.28 15.17 -15.20
N SER A 48 -19.65 14.67 -16.25
CA SER A 48 -19.24 15.50 -17.39
C SER A 48 -20.50 15.80 -18.19
N ASP A 49 -21.11 16.96 -17.92
CA ASP A 49 -22.17 17.53 -18.74
C ASP A 49 -21.58 17.97 -20.09
N ASN A 50 -21.51 17.05 -21.03
CA ASN A 50 -21.21 17.34 -22.43
C ASN A 50 -22.52 17.72 -23.13
N GLY A 51 -23.03 18.90 -22.79
CA GLY A 51 -24.11 19.55 -23.51
C GLY A 51 -23.64 20.09 -24.85
N GLU A 52 -23.61 19.24 -25.86
CA GLU A 52 -23.79 19.65 -27.25
C GLU A 52 -25.07 18.98 -27.76
N GLU A 53 -26.15 19.75 -27.80
CA GLU A 53 -27.42 19.36 -28.41
C GLU A 53 -27.20 19.03 -29.89
N GLN A 54 -27.36 17.76 -30.27
CA GLN A 54 -27.79 17.41 -31.62
C GLN A 54 -29.10 16.65 -31.53
N VAL A 55 -30.17 17.40 -31.77
CA VAL A 55 -31.55 16.92 -31.92
C VAL A 55 -31.61 16.06 -33.18
N ASN A 56 -31.67 14.74 -33.00
CA ASN A 56 -32.06 13.81 -34.04
C ASN A 56 -33.48 13.32 -33.71
N VAL A 57 -34.49 13.93 -34.34
CA VAL A 57 -35.88 13.50 -34.23
C VAL A 57 -36.09 12.32 -35.17
N ASP A 58 -36.03 11.10 -34.64
CA ASP A 58 -36.56 9.93 -35.34
C ASP A 58 -37.94 9.59 -34.78
N LEU A 59 -38.95 9.75 -35.62
CA LEU A 59 -40.36 9.53 -35.34
C LEU A 59 -40.74 8.11 -35.78
N ASN A 60 -40.46 7.09 -34.96
CA ASN A 60 -41.10 5.79 -35.17
C ASN A 60 -41.17 4.88 -33.91
N ALA A 61 -42.35 4.88 -33.28
CA ALA A 61 -43.06 3.83 -32.54
C ALA A 61 -42.37 2.92 -31.49
N THR A 62 -42.95 2.94 -30.28
CA THR A 62 -42.78 1.98 -29.15
C THR A 62 -43.44 0.61 -29.45
N PRO A 63 -42.96 -0.50 -28.87
CA PRO A 63 -43.57 -0.98 -27.63
C PRO A 63 -42.58 -1.37 -26.52
N THR A 64 -43.05 -1.17 -25.29
CA THR A 64 -42.50 -1.58 -23.99
C THR A 64 -42.28 -3.09 -23.87
N VAL A 65 -41.13 -3.51 -23.32
CA VAL A 65 -41.00 -4.80 -22.61
C VAL A 65 -40.43 -4.56 -21.20
N SER A 66 -41.17 -5.06 -20.21
CA SER A 66 -40.88 -5.09 -18.77
C SER A 66 -40.11 -6.39 -18.43
N PRO A 67 -39.32 -6.46 -17.33
CA PRO A 67 -38.10 -7.26 -17.26
C PRO A 67 -38.32 -8.73 -16.89
N THR A 68 -37.53 -9.61 -17.48
CA THR A 68 -37.29 -10.97 -16.94
C THR A 68 -36.20 -10.86 -15.86
N PRO A 69 -36.37 -11.46 -14.66
CA PRO A 69 -35.26 -11.59 -13.72
C PRO A 69 -34.28 -12.61 -14.29
N THR A 70 -33.19 -12.12 -14.88
CA THR A 70 -32.01 -12.95 -15.13
C THR A 70 -31.36 -13.19 -13.80
N THR A 71 -31.45 -14.42 -13.30
CA THR A 71 -30.53 -14.94 -12.28
C THR A 71 -29.12 -14.76 -12.84
N GLU A 72 -28.44 -13.70 -12.39
CA GLU A 72 -27.03 -13.49 -12.64
C GLU A 72 -26.27 -14.57 -11.89
N VAL A 73 -26.02 -15.68 -12.59
CA VAL A 73 -24.97 -16.62 -12.19
C VAL A 73 -23.68 -15.83 -12.33
N THR A 74 -23.17 -15.34 -11.22
CA THR A 74 -21.79 -14.86 -11.11
C THR A 74 -20.88 -16.05 -11.41
N GLU A 75 -20.58 -16.27 -12.68
CA GLU A 75 -19.41 -17.04 -13.05
C GLU A 75 -18.22 -16.30 -12.44
N ILE A 76 -17.56 -16.94 -11.48
CA ILE A 76 -16.24 -16.52 -11.03
C ILE A 76 -15.32 -16.83 -12.22
N PRO A 77 -14.79 -15.83 -12.96
CA PRO A 77 -13.79 -16.14 -13.96
C PRO A 77 -12.54 -16.56 -13.18
N ASN A 78 -12.37 -17.87 -12.97
CA ASN A 78 -11.08 -18.44 -12.61
C ASN A 78 -10.22 -18.49 -13.87
N ALA A 79 -9.95 -17.31 -14.43
CA ALA A 79 -8.91 -17.14 -15.40
C ALA A 79 -7.59 -17.17 -14.62
N THR A 80 -6.91 -18.32 -14.65
CA THR A 80 -5.51 -18.39 -14.24
C THR A 80 -4.73 -17.44 -15.15
N ALA A 81 -4.48 -16.22 -14.68
CA ALA A 81 -3.64 -15.27 -15.38
C ALA A 81 -2.25 -15.89 -15.51
N THR A 82 -1.78 -16.04 -16.75
CA THR A 82 -0.42 -16.52 -17.01
C THR A 82 0.58 -15.54 -16.40
N PRO A 83 1.56 -16.00 -15.60
CA PRO A 83 2.59 -15.15 -15.02
C PRO A 83 3.29 -14.30 -16.08
N ALA A 84 3.33 -12.98 -15.88
CA ALA A 84 3.95 -12.05 -16.82
C ALA A 84 5.20 -11.40 -16.22
N THR A 85 6.21 -11.14 -17.05
CA THR A 85 7.35 -10.28 -16.68
C THR A 85 7.11 -8.86 -17.18
N ARG A 86 7.15 -7.87 -16.28
CA ARG A 86 6.86 -6.47 -16.61
C ARG A 86 8.00 -5.55 -16.13
N ARG A 87 8.35 -4.55 -16.93
CA ARG A 87 9.29 -3.49 -16.56
C ARG A 87 8.53 -2.21 -16.23
N ILE A 88 8.85 -1.60 -15.11
CA ILE A 88 8.19 -0.39 -14.63
C ILE A 88 9.26 0.63 -14.26
N THR A 89 9.12 1.85 -14.80
CA THR A 89 9.96 2.98 -14.41
C THR A 89 9.23 3.76 -13.32
N ILE A 90 9.93 4.02 -12.21
CA ILE A 90 9.46 4.86 -11.11
C ILE A 90 10.31 6.12 -11.09
N THR A 91 9.67 7.27 -11.19
CA THR A 91 10.32 8.57 -11.03
C THR A 91 10.19 9.02 -9.59
N ALA A 92 11.33 9.29 -8.93
CA ALA A 92 11.38 9.86 -7.59
C ALA A 92 11.56 11.38 -7.71
N ASN A 93 10.51 12.13 -7.41
CA ASN A 93 10.57 13.58 -7.26
C ASN A 93 10.72 13.93 -5.78
N GLU A 94 10.95 15.21 -5.46
CA GLU A 94 10.94 15.67 -4.08
C GLU A 94 9.62 15.30 -3.39
N TYR A 95 9.71 14.39 -2.41
CA TYR A 95 8.60 13.91 -1.57
C TYR A 95 7.52 13.09 -2.30
N SER A 96 7.79 12.58 -3.52
CA SER A 96 6.80 11.74 -4.22
C SER A 96 7.43 10.75 -5.21
N PHE A 97 6.70 9.65 -5.45
CA PHE A 97 7.02 8.67 -6.50
C PHE A 97 5.91 8.64 -7.56
N ALA A 98 6.28 8.52 -8.82
CA ALA A 98 5.38 8.35 -9.94
C ALA A 98 5.72 7.07 -10.74
N PRO A 99 4.78 6.15 -10.97
CA PRO A 99 3.39 6.18 -10.49
C PRO A 99 3.30 6.01 -8.97
N ASN A 100 2.18 6.47 -8.38
CA ASN A 100 1.91 6.34 -6.94
C ASN A 100 1.26 4.98 -6.57
N ALA A 101 0.89 4.18 -7.57
CA ALA A 101 0.31 2.86 -7.40
C ALA A 101 0.73 1.93 -8.55
N ILE A 102 0.95 0.66 -8.22
CA ILE A 102 1.34 -0.38 -9.17
C ILE A 102 0.48 -1.62 -8.87
N THR A 103 -0.14 -2.18 -9.90
CA THR A 103 -0.96 -3.40 -9.77
C THR A 103 -0.26 -4.60 -10.39
N ALA A 104 -0.32 -5.74 -9.70
CA ALA A 104 0.23 -6.98 -10.21
C ALA A 104 -0.55 -8.21 -9.76
N SER A 105 -0.51 -9.23 -10.62
CA SER A 105 -1.07 -10.54 -10.31
C SER A 105 -0.03 -11.38 -9.58
N ALA A 106 -0.50 -12.28 -8.72
CA ALA A 106 0.39 -13.24 -8.07
C ALA A 106 1.15 -14.06 -9.11
N GLY A 107 2.47 -14.20 -8.92
CA GLY A 107 3.36 -14.87 -9.86
C GLY A 107 3.99 -13.96 -10.93
N ASP A 108 3.53 -12.71 -11.06
CA ASP A 108 4.21 -11.75 -11.95
C ASP A 108 5.64 -11.47 -11.47
N THR A 109 6.55 -11.31 -12.44
CA THR A 109 7.91 -10.83 -12.18
C THR A 109 7.99 -9.36 -12.56
N LEU A 110 8.20 -8.48 -11.59
CA LEU A 110 8.32 -7.04 -11.81
C LEU A 110 9.79 -6.63 -11.76
N ILE A 111 10.20 -5.85 -12.76
CA ILE A 111 11.53 -5.25 -12.85
C ILE A 111 11.36 -3.74 -12.74
N PHE A 112 11.86 -3.16 -11.65
CA PHE A 112 11.76 -1.72 -11.39
C PHE A 112 13.02 -0.99 -11.82
N THR A 113 12.84 0.15 -12.49
CA THR A 113 13.90 1.13 -12.76
C THR A 113 13.55 2.40 -12.00
N ILE A 114 14.34 2.76 -10.98
CA ILE A 114 14.12 3.97 -10.20
C ILE A 114 14.97 5.09 -10.77
N VAL A 115 14.34 6.22 -11.11
CA VAL A 115 15.00 7.42 -11.64
C VAL A 115 14.82 8.55 -10.64
N ASN A 116 15.92 9.05 -10.08
CA ASN A 116 15.89 10.27 -9.29
C ASN A 116 15.71 11.48 -10.22
N ASN A 117 14.64 12.24 -10.03
CA ASN A 117 14.32 13.45 -10.77
C ASN A 117 14.35 14.70 -9.88
N GLY A 118 14.68 14.54 -8.59
CA GLY A 118 14.90 15.61 -7.66
C GLY A 118 16.37 15.98 -7.48
N THR A 119 16.58 16.97 -6.62
CA THR A 119 17.89 17.45 -6.16
C THR A 119 18.42 16.67 -4.97
N GLU A 120 17.52 16.12 -4.16
CA GLU A 120 17.84 15.27 -3.02
C GLU A 120 18.01 13.81 -3.44
N ILE A 121 18.79 13.07 -2.67
CA ILE A 121 18.94 11.63 -2.88
C ILE A 121 17.71 10.90 -2.32
N HIS A 122 17.11 10.03 -3.13
CA HIS A 122 15.94 9.23 -2.74
C HIS A 122 16.28 7.74 -2.67
N SER A 123 15.73 7.08 -1.65
CA SER A 123 15.72 5.62 -1.51
C SER A 123 14.31 5.10 -1.75
N PHE A 124 14.19 3.95 -2.41
CA PHE A 124 12.93 3.26 -2.65
C PHE A 124 12.91 1.93 -1.91
N ALA A 125 11.82 1.65 -1.20
CA ALA A 125 11.63 0.40 -0.47
C ALA A 125 10.18 -0.10 -0.61
N ILE A 126 10.02 -1.42 -0.56
CA ILE A 126 8.75 -2.13 -0.44
C ILE A 126 8.92 -3.12 0.71
N ASP A 127 8.46 -2.74 1.89
CA ASP A 127 8.76 -3.43 3.15
C ASP A 127 8.19 -4.85 3.17
N GLU A 128 6.97 -5.03 2.65
CA GLU A 128 6.30 -6.33 2.62
C GLU A 128 7.01 -7.34 1.70
N LEU A 129 7.79 -6.83 0.75
CA LEU A 129 8.58 -7.66 -0.18
C LEU A 129 10.07 -7.71 0.18
N GLY A 130 10.50 -6.96 1.21
CA GLY A 130 11.91 -6.81 1.58
C GLY A 130 12.79 -6.25 0.45
N VAL A 131 12.21 -5.47 -0.45
CA VAL A 131 12.93 -4.86 -1.58
C VAL A 131 13.37 -3.47 -1.18
N GLN A 132 14.64 -3.14 -1.35
CA GLN A 132 15.17 -1.79 -1.13
C GLN A 132 16.30 -1.47 -2.11
N THR A 133 16.38 -0.21 -2.54
CA THR A 133 17.54 0.29 -3.29
C THR A 133 18.72 0.53 -2.35
N THR A 134 19.93 0.16 -2.79
CA THR A 134 21.16 0.64 -2.15
C THR A 134 21.53 1.97 -2.78
N THR A 135 21.76 2.97 -1.95
CA THR A 135 22.03 4.35 -2.36
C THR A 135 23.47 4.73 -2.07
#